data_AF-A0AAV2T001-F1
#
_entry.id   AF-A0AAV2T001-F1
#
_cell.length_a   1.000
_cell.length_b   1.000
_cell.length_c   1.000
_cell.angle_alpha   90.00
_cell.angle_beta   90.00
_cell.angle_gamma   90.00
#
_symmetry.space_group_name_H-M   'P 1'
#
loop_
_entity.id
_entity.type
_entity.pdbx_description
1 polymer ?
#
loop_
_entity_poly.entity_id
_entity_poly.type
_entity_poly.pdbx_seq_one_letter_code
_entity_poly.pdbx_strand_id
1 'polypeptide(L)'
;MEHAEDGSKNFKDGNMISYDLDIDISVPSFEESKLRQFNLAARPGPHCIESEGIRQNCYGQSVRSEIDCCAACEPFARAFYEVGWTYMDIYLFRFEMRFDNEQHPIEFTYFDESFNEFMSDIYGLFPLKACKFLGLNVPCPRDPATFLGPQYGEDFMKPQKWCNPMGRSWVLSS
;
A
#
# COMPACT_ATOMS: atom_id res chain seq x y z
N MET A 1 30.34 -11.12 -18.68
CA MET A 1 29.95 -9.73 -19.01
C MET A 1 28.54 -9.84 -19.51
N GLU A 2 27.59 -10.01 -18.59
CA GLU A 2 26.25 -10.54 -18.87
C GLU A 2 25.19 -9.57 -18.34
N HIS A 3 24.28 -9.25 -19.26
CA HIS A 3 22.90 -8.84 -19.07
C HIS A 3 22.62 -7.60 -18.20
N ALA A 4 22.66 -6.44 -18.88
CA ALA A 4 21.72 -5.37 -18.58
C ALA A 4 20.35 -5.83 -19.10
N GLU A 5 19.54 -6.43 -18.23
CA GLU A 5 18.15 -6.73 -18.56
C GLU A 5 17.31 -5.44 -18.52
N ASP A 6 16.58 -5.27 -19.63
CA ASP A 6 15.56 -4.31 -19.94
C ASP A 6 14.63 -4.00 -18.75
N GLY A 7 14.68 -2.77 -18.24
CA GLY A 7 13.88 -2.26 -17.12
C GLY A 7 12.39 -2.05 -17.43
N SER A 8 11.87 -2.70 -18.47
CA SER A 8 10.49 -2.56 -18.98
C SER A 8 9.45 -3.45 -18.29
N LYS A 9 9.81 -4.23 -17.24
CA LYS A 9 9.00 -5.37 -16.75
C LYS A 9 8.55 -5.32 -15.29
N ASN A 10 8.58 -4.17 -14.64
CA ASN A 10 8.48 -4.13 -13.17
C ASN A 10 7.13 -4.58 -12.56
N PHE A 11 6.02 -4.55 -13.29
CA PHE A 11 4.76 -5.16 -12.81
C PHE A 11 4.50 -6.56 -13.40
N LYS A 12 5.24 -6.97 -14.44
CA LYS A 12 5.01 -8.24 -15.16
C LYS A 12 5.70 -9.44 -14.54
N ASP A 13 6.82 -9.23 -13.85
CA ASP A 13 7.67 -10.34 -13.41
C ASP A 13 7.48 -10.70 -11.92
N GLY A 14 6.56 -10.00 -11.23
CA GLY A 14 6.26 -10.24 -9.82
C GLY A 14 7.39 -9.80 -8.89
N ASN A 15 8.13 -8.75 -9.25
CA ASN A 15 9.16 -8.14 -8.42
C ASN A 15 8.76 -6.73 -7.99
N MET A 16 9.47 -6.17 -7.02
CA MET A 16 9.32 -4.78 -6.62
C MET A 16 9.79 -3.86 -7.76
N ILE A 17 9.19 -2.67 -7.86
CA ILE A 17 9.68 -1.64 -8.78
C ILE A 17 11.10 -1.26 -8.34
N SER A 18 12.06 -1.28 -9.27
CA SER A 18 13.50 -1.25 -8.90
C SER A 18 13.98 0.05 -8.23
N TYR A 19 13.17 1.10 -8.27
CA TYR A 19 13.42 2.38 -7.60
C TYR A 19 12.50 2.65 -6.42
N ASP A 20 11.62 1.69 -6.08
CA ASP A 20 10.86 1.71 -4.83
C ASP A 20 11.74 1.33 -3.65
N LEU A 21 11.35 1.76 -2.44
CA LEU A 21 12.11 1.51 -1.21
C LEU A 21 11.32 0.72 -0.16
N ASP A 22 10.03 0.54 -0.39
CA ASP A 22 9.04 0.00 0.53
C ASP A 22 8.05 -0.93 -0.18
N ILE A 23 7.20 -1.57 0.62
CA ILE A 23 6.15 -2.48 0.17
C ILE A 23 4.85 -2.11 0.86
N ASP A 24 3.81 -1.83 0.09
CA ASP A 24 2.47 -1.59 0.62
C ASP A 24 1.61 -2.85 0.56
N ILE A 25 0.90 -3.14 1.66
CA ILE A 25 -0.14 -4.18 1.70
C ILE A 25 -1.43 -3.65 2.30
N SER A 26 -2.57 -4.03 1.71
CA SER A 26 -3.90 -3.76 2.27
C SER A 26 -4.46 -5.00 2.95
N VAL A 27 -4.93 -4.85 4.19
CA VAL A 27 -5.46 -5.93 5.03
C VAL A 27 -6.90 -5.59 5.45
N PRO A 28 -7.84 -6.56 5.47
CA PRO A 28 -9.19 -6.27 5.94
C PRO A 28 -9.20 -5.79 7.40
N SER A 29 -9.95 -4.74 7.71
CA SER A 29 -9.99 -4.11 9.03
C SER A 29 -10.43 -5.04 10.16
N PHE A 30 -11.20 -6.10 9.86
CA PHE A 30 -11.56 -7.11 10.87
C PHE A 30 -10.36 -7.95 11.36
N GLU A 31 -9.23 -7.90 10.66
CA GLU A 31 -7.97 -8.54 11.07
C GLU A 31 -7.07 -7.64 11.94
N GLU A 32 -7.49 -6.40 12.22
CA GLU A 32 -6.72 -5.44 13.01
C GLU A 32 -6.25 -6.02 14.35
N SER A 33 -7.13 -6.74 15.05
CA SER A 33 -6.82 -7.36 16.34
C SER A 33 -5.71 -8.42 16.26
N LYS A 34 -5.53 -9.07 15.11
CA LYS A 34 -4.41 -9.99 14.87
C LYS A 34 -3.14 -9.22 14.53
N LEU A 35 -3.23 -8.17 13.73
CA LEU A 35 -2.09 -7.31 13.41
C LEU A 35 -1.44 -6.72 14.67
N ARG A 36 -2.23 -6.30 15.65
CA ARG A 36 -1.74 -5.75 16.93
C ARG A 36 -0.97 -6.75 17.80
N GLN A 37 -0.99 -8.04 17.47
CA GLN A 37 -0.23 -9.08 18.18
C GLN A 37 1.20 -9.22 17.66
N PHE A 38 1.52 -8.60 16.52
CA PHE A 38 2.87 -8.58 15.96
C PHE A 38 3.66 -7.37 16.47
N ASN A 39 4.98 -7.48 16.42
CA ASN A 39 5.89 -6.38 16.75
C ASN A 39 5.96 -5.39 15.58
N LEU A 40 4.91 -4.57 15.44
CA LEU A 40 4.78 -3.55 14.41
C LEU A 40 4.80 -2.17 15.05
N ALA A 41 5.32 -1.18 14.33
CA ALA A 41 5.08 0.23 14.66
C ALA A 41 3.66 0.58 14.20
N ALA A 42 2.68 0.29 15.06
CA ALA A 42 1.26 0.50 14.77
C ALA A 42 0.75 1.81 15.38
N ARG A 43 -0.15 2.49 14.68
CA ARG A 43 -0.79 3.69 15.22
C ARG A 43 -1.65 3.33 16.45
N PRO A 44 -1.62 4.15 17.52
CA PRO A 44 -2.30 3.83 18.77
C PRO A 44 -3.82 4.04 18.71
N GLY A 45 -4.33 4.75 17.70
CA GLY A 45 -5.72 5.20 17.62
C GLY A 45 -6.29 5.19 16.20
N PRO A 46 -7.43 5.89 15.99
CA PRO A 46 -8.05 5.99 14.68
C PRO A 46 -7.14 6.73 13.69
N HIS A 47 -7.44 6.52 12.41
CA HIS A 47 -6.82 7.21 11.29
C HIS A 47 -6.85 8.75 11.49
N CYS A 48 -5.68 9.40 11.37
CA CYS A 48 -5.49 10.81 11.70
C CYS A 48 -5.14 11.67 10.48
N ILE A 49 -6.14 11.90 9.60
CA ILE A 49 -5.98 12.66 8.34
C ILE A 49 -5.65 14.15 8.59
N GLU A 50 -6.21 14.77 9.63
CA GLU A 50 -6.21 16.24 9.76
C GLU A 50 -5.70 16.83 11.10
N SER A 51 -4.95 16.10 11.93
CA SER A 51 -4.46 16.68 13.20
C SER A 51 -3.08 16.21 13.67
N GLU A 52 -2.55 16.89 14.70
CA GLU A 52 -1.50 16.41 15.61
C GLU A 52 -1.95 15.13 16.36
N GLY A 53 -2.40 14.11 15.63
CA GLY A 53 -2.82 12.83 16.17
C GLY A 53 -1.72 12.26 17.05
N ILE A 54 -2.12 11.56 18.11
CA ILE A 54 -1.18 10.86 18.97
C ILE A 54 -0.54 9.74 18.14
N ARG A 55 0.77 9.80 17.98
CA ARG A 55 1.61 8.77 17.33
C ARG A 55 2.53 8.16 18.37
N GLN A 56 3.13 7.02 18.07
CA GLN A 56 4.17 6.43 18.91
C GLN A 56 5.51 6.51 18.19
N ASN A 57 6.50 7.12 18.83
CA ASN A 57 7.88 7.10 18.32
C ASN A 57 8.49 5.69 18.51
N CYS A 58 9.71 5.46 18.01
CA CYS A 58 10.34 4.14 18.05
C CYS A 58 10.67 3.64 19.48
N TYR A 59 10.51 4.50 20.48
CA TYR A 59 10.65 4.18 21.91
C TYR A 59 9.30 3.96 22.61
N GLY A 60 8.20 3.95 21.86
CA GLY A 60 6.83 3.80 22.38
C GLY A 60 6.28 5.05 23.07
N GLN A 61 6.93 6.20 22.93
CA GLN A 61 6.49 7.45 23.52
C GLN A 61 5.46 8.15 22.64
N SER A 62 4.40 8.68 23.26
CA SER A 62 3.39 9.46 22.57
C SER A 62 3.95 10.79 22.06
N VAL A 63 3.83 11.03 20.77
CA VAL A 63 4.29 12.26 20.09
C VAL A 63 3.19 12.85 19.21
N ARG A 64 3.33 14.13 18.88
CA ARG A 64 2.34 14.92 18.11
C ARG A 64 2.81 15.31 16.72
N SER A 65 4.05 14.99 16.39
CA SER A 65 4.67 15.17 15.07
C SER A 65 5.48 13.93 14.71
N GLU A 66 5.78 13.77 13.41
CA GLU A 66 6.65 12.73 12.89
C GLU A 66 8.11 13.05 13.22
N ILE A 67 8.57 12.61 14.39
CA ILE A 67 9.93 12.86 14.87
C ILE A 67 10.91 11.72 14.53
N ASP A 68 10.38 10.54 14.19
CA ASP A 68 11.12 9.37 13.72
C ASP A 68 10.23 8.49 12.82
N CYS A 69 10.81 7.45 12.23
CA CYS A 69 10.12 6.59 11.26
C CYS A 69 8.97 5.75 11.84
N CYS A 70 8.87 5.60 13.16
CA CYS A 70 7.78 4.88 13.82
C CYS A 70 6.60 5.82 14.13
N ALA A 71 6.87 7.12 14.29
CA ALA A 71 5.87 8.15 14.57
C ALA A 71 5.04 8.52 13.33
N ALA A 72 4.33 7.55 12.76
CA ALA A 72 3.47 7.70 11.59
C ALA A 72 1.98 7.88 11.97
N CYS A 73 1.22 8.63 11.15
CA CYS A 73 -0.26 8.66 11.22
C CYS A 73 -0.89 7.61 10.29
N GLU A 74 -0.25 7.43 9.14
CA GLU A 74 -0.50 6.41 8.13
C GLU A 74 0.85 5.83 7.72
N PRO A 75 0.94 4.51 7.47
CA PRO A 75 -0.14 3.52 7.42
C PRO A 75 -0.72 3.14 8.81
N PHE A 76 -1.62 2.15 8.88
CA PHE A 76 -2.07 1.61 10.18
C PHE A 76 -0.90 1.03 10.97
N ALA A 77 -0.01 0.30 10.31
CA ALA A 77 1.18 -0.24 10.93
C ALA A 77 2.35 -0.37 9.94
N ARG A 78 3.57 -0.29 10.46
CA ARG A 78 4.81 -0.48 9.71
C ARG A 78 5.62 -1.64 10.27
N ALA A 79 6.08 -2.53 9.39
CA ALA A 79 7.04 -3.58 9.71
C ALA A 79 8.43 -3.19 9.19
N PHE A 80 9.41 -3.10 10.08
CA PHE A 80 10.80 -2.80 9.71
C PHE A 80 11.58 -4.10 9.55
N TYR A 81 12.29 -4.24 8.43
CA TYR A 81 13.14 -5.41 8.16
C TYR A 81 14.54 -5.26 8.77
N GLU A 82 15.12 -4.06 8.68
CA GLU A 82 16.38 -3.66 9.33
C GLU A 82 16.23 -2.26 9.92
N VAL A 83 17.18 -1.83 10.77
CA VAL A 83 17.24 -0.45 11.26
C VAL A 83 17.58 0.47 10.08
N GLY A 84 16.55 1.09 9.49
CA GLY A 84 16.72 1.90 8.28
C GLY A 84 15.41 2.27 7.58
N TRP A 85 15.50 2.52 6.27
CA TRP A 85 14.45 3.10 5.42
C TRP A 85 13.66 2.08 4.59
N THR A 86 13.92 0.77 4.74
CA THR A 86 13.16 -0.28 4.05
C THR A 86 12.14 -0.87 5.01
N TYR A 87 10.88 -0.73 4.65
CA TYR A 87 9.77 -1.12 5.49
C TYR A 87 8.60 -1.65 4.64
N MET A 88 7.69 -2.34 5.32
CA MET A 88 6.40 -2.74 4.78
C MET A 88 5.30 -1.96 5.49
N ASP A 89 4.51 -1.24 4.71
CA ASP A 89 3.40 -0.45 5.17
C ASP A 89 2.10 -1.26 5.05
N ILE A 90 1.34 -1.27 6.14
CA ILE A 90 0.13 -2.08 6.29
C ILE A 90 -1.06 -1.13 6.41
N TYR A 91 -1.82 -1.03 5.34
CA TYR A 91 -3.07 -0.27 5.28
C TYR A 91 -4.25 -1.16 5.62
N LEU A 92 -5.28 -0.57 6.23
CA LEU A 92 -6.54 -1.27 6.45
C LEU A 92 -7.53 -0.90 5.35
N PHE A 93 -8.32 -1.88 4.92
CA PHE A 93 -9.53 -1.62 4.15
C PHE A 93 -10.75 -2.22 4.83
N ARG A 94 -11.90 -1.56 4.72
CA ARG A 94 -13.16 -2.02 5.33
C ARG A 94 -14.27 -2.05 4.31
N PHE A 95 -15.08 -3.09 4.37
CA PHE A 95 -16.29 -3.18 3.56
C PHE A 95 -17.36 -2.26 4.11
N GLU A 96 -18.09 -1.59 3.22
CA GLU A 96 -19.23 -0.76 3.57
C GLU A 96 -20.41 -1.03 2.65
N MET A 97 -21.60 -1.02 3.21
CA MET A 97 -22.84 -1.02 2.44
C MET A 97 -23.34 0.40 2.41
N ARG A 98 -23.50 0.96 1.21
CA ARG A 98 -24.07 2.29 1.00
C ARG A 98 -25.58 2.17 0.85
N PHE A 99 -26.28 3.07 1.51
CA PHE A 99 -27.74 3.12 1.54
C PHE A 99 -28.23 4.41 0.88
N ASP A 100 -29.43 4.37 0.30
CA ASP A 100 -30.13 5.57 -0.16
C ASP A 100 -30.69 6.36 1.04
N ASN A 101 -31.36 7.48 0.74
CA ASN A 101 -32.00 8.31 1.77
C ASN A 101 -33.15 7.59 2.52
N GLU A 102 -33.66 6.49 1.97
CA GLU A 102 -34.75 5.67 2.51
C GLU A 102 -34.22 4.41 3.22
N GLN A 103 -32.89 4.31 3.41
CA GLN A 103 -32.19 3.16 4.02
C GLN A 103 -32.28 1.85 3.20
N HIS A 104 -32.52 1.93 1.90
CA HIS A 104 -32.37 0.77 1.02
C HIS A 104 -30.90 0.62 0.59
N PRO A 105 -30.35 -0.60 0.57
CA PRO A 105 -28.99 -0.83 0.13
C PRO A 105 -28.87 -0.57 -1.38
N ILE A 106 -27.99 0.36 -1.76
CA ILE A 106 -27.72 0.68 -3.18
C ILE A 106 -26.48 -0.08 -3.66
N GLU A 107 -25.43 -0.11 -2.85
CA GLU A 107 -24.09 -0.48 -3.31
C GLU A 107 -23.29 -1.13 -2.19
N PHE A 108 -22.51 -2.15 -2.52
CA PHE A 108 -21.53 -2.75 -1.62
C PHE A 108 -20.13 -2.31 -2.08
N THR A 109 -19.48 -1.51 -1.24
CA THR A 109 -18.20 -0.85 -1.53
C THR A 109 -17.15 -1.25 -0.49
N TYR A 110 -15.95 -0.71 -0.63
CA TYR A 110 -14.96 -0.72 0.45
C TYR A 110 -14.22 0.61 0.51
N PHE A 111 -13.78 0.98 1.70
CA PHE A 111 -12.87 2.10 1.92
C PHE A 111 -11.46 1.55 2.11
N ASP A 112 -10.50 2.03 1.33
CA ASP A 112 -9.09 1.66 1.44
C ASP A 112 -8.28 2.85 1.98
N GLU A 113 -7.64 2.66 3.14
CA GLU A 113 -6.82 3.71 3.77
C GLU A 113 -5.59 4.08 2.94
N SER A 114 -5.11 3.22 2.04
CA SER A 114 -3.95 3.54 1.18
C SER A 114 -4.26 4.63 0.16
N PHE A 115 -5.50 4.71 -0.29
CA PHE A 115 -5.98 5.74 -1.22
C PHE A 115 -6.79 6.83 -0.54
N ASN A 116 -7.17 6.62 0.73
CA ASN A 116 -8.10 7.48 1.47
C ASN A 116 -9.42 7.70 0.69
N GLU A 117 -9.89 6.67 -0.01
CA GLU A 117 -11.03 6.75 -0.93
C GLU A 117 -11.97 5.54 -0.83
N PHE A 118 -13.22 5.77 -1.23
CA PHE A 118 -14.22 4.72 -1.40
C PHE A 118 -14.14 4.13 -2.81
N MET A 119 -13.97 2.82 -2.86
CA MET A 119 -13.90 2.05 -4.09
C MET A 119 -15.22 1.32 -4.34
N SER A 120 -15.80 1.53 -5.52
CA SER A 120 -17.10 0.98 -5.94
C SER A 120 -17.02 -0.43 -6.53
N ASP A 121 -15.88 -0.81 -7.12
CA ASP A 121 -15.73 -2.11 -7.80
C ASP A 121 -15.11 -3.18 -6.91
N ILE A 122 -15.90 -3.73 -5.99
CA ILE A 122 -15.49 -4.89 -5.18
C ILE A 122 -15.23 -6.15 -6.04
N TYR A 123 -15.82 -6.24 -7.24
CA TYR A 123 -15.65 -7.39 -8.13
C TYR A 123 -14.28 -7.42 -8.81
N GLY A 124 -13.65 -6.25 -8.97
CA GLY A 124 -12.24 -6.12 -9.32
C GLY A 124 -11.30 -6.64 -8.23
N LEU A 125 -11.70 -6.52 -6.96
CA LEU A 125 -10.93 -7.04 -5.83
C LEU A 125 -11.13 -8.55 -5.61
N PHE A 126 -12.39 -9.03 -5.56
CA PHE A 126 -12.71 -10.39 -5.10
C PHE A 126 -13.26 -11.35 -6.17
N PRO A 127 -13.00 -12.67 -6.04
CA PRO A 127 -12.09 -13.29 -5.10
C PRO A 127 -10.66 -12.98 -5.53
N LEU A 128 -9.80 -12.90 -4.52
CA LEU A 128 -8.37 -12.72 -4.73
C LEU A 128 -7.83 -13.86 -5.59
N LYS A 129 -6.92 -13.53 -6.51
CA LYS A 129 -6.18 -14.51 -7.30
C LYS A 129 -4.78 -14.69 -6.74
N ALA A 130 -4.23 -15.89 -6.84
CA ALA A 130 -2.82 -16.09 -6.55
C ALA A 130 -1.96 -15.38 -7.60
N CYS A 131 -1.00 -14.60 -7.14
CA CYS A 131 0.01 -13.92 -7.96
C CYS A 131 1.41 -14.16 -7.39
N LYS A 132 2.42 -13.89 -8.21
CA LYS A 132 3.83 -13.93 -7.77
C LYS A 132 4.26 -12.54 -7.32
N PHE A 133 4.82 -12.46 -6.12
CA PHE A 133 5.47 -11.25 -5.61
C PHE A 133 6.73 -11.64 -4.83
N LEU A 134 7.90 -11.15 -5.24
CA LEU A 134 9.21 -11.47 -4.69
C LEU A 134 9.42 -13.00 -4.55
N GLY A 135 8.97 -13.76 -5.53
CA GLY A 135 9.02 -15.23 -5.56
C GLY A 135 7.94 -15.94 -4.72
N LEU A 136 7.24 -15.23 -3.83
CA LEU A 136 6.15 -15.74 -3.00
C LEU A 136 4.84 -15.82 -3.79
N ASN A 137 3.98 -16.78 -3.43
CA ASN A 137 2.59 -16.80 -3.87
C ASN A 137 1.77 -15.98 -2.88
N VAL A 138 1.26 -14.83 -3.31
CA VAL A 138 0.46 -13.93 -2.48
C VAL A 138 -0.92 -13.72 -3.08
N PRO A 139 -1.93 -13.34 -2.27
CA PRO A 139 -3.22 -12.95 -2.81
C PRO A 139 -3.14 -11.55 -3.45
N CYS A 140 -3.60 -11.43 -4.70
CA CYS A 140 -3.75 -10.18 -5.42
C CYS A 140 -5.22 -9.94 -5.79
N PRO A 141 -5.62 -8.68 -6.07
CA PRO A 141 -6.91 -8.37 -6.68
C PRO A 141 -7.17 -9.22 -7.94
N ARG A 142 -8.43 -9.61 -8.14
CA ARG A 142 -8.86 -10.35 -9.35
C ARG A 142 -8.45 -9.59 -10.62
N ASP A 143 -8.75 -8.30 -10.66
CA ASP A 143 -8.43 -7.40 -11.74
C ASP A 143 -7.75 -6.13 -11.20
N PRO A 144 -6.41 -6.08 -11.15
CA PRO A 144 -5.69 -4.91 -10.67
C PRO A 144 -5.94 -3.65 -11.50
N ALA A 145 -6.35 -3.76 -12.77
CA ALA A 145 -6.54 -2.60 -13.63
C ALA A 145 -7.74 -1.75 -13.20
N THR A 146 -8.80 -2.37 -12.67
CA THR A 146 -9.98 -1.64 -12.19
C THR A 146 -9.68 -0.83 -10.93
N PHE A 147 -8.63 -1.20 -10.20
CA PHE A 147 -8.17 -0.54 -8.98
C PHE A 147 -7.06 0.48 -9.25
N LEU A 148 -6.03 0.10 -10.01
CA LEU A 148 -4.83 0.91 -10.23
C LEU A 148 -5.01 1.94 -11.36
N GLY A 149 -5.83 1.65 -12.36
CA GLY A 149 -6.07 2.54 -13.51
C GLY A 149 -6.63 3.91 -13.12
N PRO A 150 -7.69 3.99 -12.28
CA PRO A 150 -8.22 5.27 -11.80
C PRO A 150 -7.20 6.11 -11.01
N GLN A 151 -6.30 5.45 -10.28
CA GLN A 151 -5.38 6.10 -9.35
C GLN A 151 -4.06 6.54 -10.03
N TYR A 152 -3.53 5.70 -10.92
CA TYR A 152 -2.22 5.90 -11.55
C TYR A 152 -2.30 6.16 -13.06
N GLY A 153 -3.51 6.16 -13.63
CA GLY A 153 -3.78 6.33 -15.06
C GLY A 153 -3.71 5.04 -15.87
N GLU A 154 -4.16 5.09 -17.13
CA GLU A 154 -4.16 3.93 -18.05
C GLU A 154 -2.78 3.31 -18.27
N ASP A 155 -1.72 4.11 -18.10
CA ASP A 155 -0.34 3.71 -18.27
C ASP A 155 0.33 3.24 -16.96
N PHE A 156 -0.43 2.92 -15.90
CA PHE A 156 0.09 2.51 -14.59
C PHE A 156 1.09 1.34 -14.63
N MET A 157 1.02 0.51 -15.67
CA MET A 157 1.93 -0.62 -15.89
C MET A 157 3.28 -0.21 -16.49
N LYS A 158 3.45 1.04 -16.95
CA LYS A 158 4.69 1.54 -17.54
C LYS A 158 5.60 2.11 -16.44
N PRO A 159 6.90 1.76 -16.44
CA PRO A 159 7.84 2.35 -15.50
C PRO A 159 7.97 3.85 -15.76
N GLN A 160 7.78 4.66 -14.71
CA GLN A 160 7.91 6.11 -14.80
C GLN A 160 9.38 6.57 -14.87
N LYS A 161 10.32 5.71 -14.49
CA LYS A 161 11.75 6.01 -14.49
C LYS A 161 12.56 4.89 -15.11
N TRP A 162 13.61 5.26 -15.83
CA TRP A 162 14.61 4.37 -16.40
C TRP A 162 15.94 4.62 -15.70
N CYS A 163 16.71 3.55 -15.48
CA CYS A 163 18.06 3.69 -14.97
C CYS A 163 18.96 4.19 -16.11
N ASN A 164 19.59 5.35 -15.93
CA ASN A 164 20.67 5.82 -16.80
C ASN A 164 21.98 5.14 -16.36
N PRO A 165 22.50 4.15 -17.09
CA PRO A 165 23.68 3.40 -16.66
C PRO A 165 24.95 4.27 -16.67
N MET A 166 25.00 5.32 -17.50
CA MET A 166 26.15 6.22 -17.57
C MET A 166 26.17 7.22 -16.41
N GLY A 167 24.98 7.66 -15.95
CA GLY A 167 24.82 8.60 -14.84
C GLY A 167 24.60 7.96 -13.47
N ARG A 168 24.37 6.63 -13.41
CA ARG A 168 23.90 5.90 -12.21
C ARG A 168 22.72 6.58 -11.53
N SER A 169 21.82 7.15 -12.32
CA SER A 169 20.67 7.91 -11.85
C SER A 169 19.40 7.45 -12.54
N TRP A 170 18.28 7.55 -11.82
CA TRP A 170 16.95 7.31 -12.39
C TRP A 170 16.48 8.57 -13.12
N VAL A 171 16.06 8.43 -14.39
CA VAL A 171 15.55 9.52 -15.24
C VAL A 171 14.13 9.23 -15.66
N LEU A 172 13.28 10.25 -15.81
CA LEU A 172 11.88 10.08 -16.18
C LEU A 172 11.74 9.41 -17.56
N SER A 173 10.77 8.51 -17.69
CA SER A 173 10.36 7.94 -18.97
C SER A 173 9.64 9.01 -19.78
N SER A 174 10.20 9.39 -20.93
CA SER A 174 9.54 10.26 -21.93
C SER A 174 8.49 9.51 -22.72
#